data_AF-A0A0F8WTL6-F1
#
_entry.id   AF-A0A0F8WTL6-F1
#
_cell.length_a   1.000
_cell.length_b   1.000
_cell.length_c   1.000
_cell.angle_alpha   90.00
_cell.angle_beta   90.00
_cell.angle_gamma   90.00
#
_symmetry.space_group_name_H-M   'P 1'
#
loop_
_entity.id
_entity.type
_entity.pdbx_description
1 polymer ?
#
loop_
_entity_poly.entity_id
_entity_poly.type
_entity_poly.pdbx_seq_one_letter_code
_entity_poly.pdbx_strand_id
1 'polypeptide(L)'
;MTLTKITARLDRTESDTLVFKDGNSLIIIGIALVDGDGNHIIPSLLAPATDLEGLGDIAIGTSQVEIVISGTPRNIRIRADVDNTGIIFIGKTGILSDKTNDYVRLNAGDEHTFQFNDITNGVFAISDTVGQTINAGALLL
;
A
#
# COMPACT_ATOMS: atom_id res chain seq x y z
N MET A 1 24.10 -33.06 -37.52
CA MET A 1 23.04 -32.38 -36.74
C MET A 1 23.32 -30.89 -36.81
N THR A 2 22.55 -30.16 -37.61
CA THR A 2 22.80 -28.73 -37.87
C THR A 2 22.11 -27.92 -36.76
N LEU A 3 22.87 -27.15 -35.99
CA LEU A 3 22.31 -26.28 -34.95
C LEU A 3 21.68 -25.06 -35.60
N THR A 4 20.35 -24.97 -35.58
CA THR A 4 19.61 -23.78 -36.00
C THR A 4 19.79 -22.67 -34.96
N LYS A 5 20.07 -21.45 -35.43
CA LYS A 5 20.24 -20.27 -34.56
C LYS A 5 18.92 -19.98 -33.83
N ILE A 6 18.92 -20.14 -32.51
CA ILE A 6 17.82 -19.73 -31.65
C ILE A 6 17.94 -18.23 -31.38
N THR A 7 16.89 -17.47 -31.66
CA THR A 7 16.81 -16.05 -31.31
C THR A 7 15.88 -15.90 -30.11
N ALA A 8 16.44 -15.60 -28.93
CA ALA A 8 15.65 -15.23 -27.77
C ALA A 8 15.34 -13.73 -27.80
N ARG A 9 14.08 -13.35 -27.60
CA ARG A 9 13.65 -11.97 -27.41
C ARG A 9 12.89 -11.88 -26.10
N LEU A 10 13.33 -10.98 -25.21
CA LEU A 10 12.57 -10.63 -24.03
C LEU A 10 11.50 -9.63 -24.46
N ASP A 11 10.23 -10.02 -24.40
CA ASP A 11 9.10 -9.09 -24.62
C ASP A 11 8.64 -8.59 -23.26
N ARG A 12 8.94 -7.32 -22.94
CA ARG A 12 8.67 -6.73 -21.62
C ARG A 12 7.24 -6.19 -21.48
N THR A 13 6.30 -6.73 -22.25
CA THR A 13 4.87 -6.41 -22.15
C THR A 13 4.19 -7.49 -21.32
N GLU A 14 4.15 -7.24 -20.00
CA GLU A 14 3.23 -7.82 -19.00
C GLU A 14 3.19 -9.35 -18.82
N SER A 15 4.02 -10.10 -19.52
CA SER A 15 4.18 -11.54 -19.31
C SER A 15 5.65 -11.93 -19.46
N ASP A 16 6.31 -12.23 -18.34
CA ASP A 16 7.68 -12.77 -18.27
C ASP A 16 7.70 -14.20 -18.84
N THR A 17 7.55 -14.29 -20.16
CA THR A 17 7.59 -15.54 -20.90
C THR A 17 8.81 -15.56 -21.81
N LEU A 18 9.57 -16.64 -21.73
CA LEU A 18 10.60 -16.94 -22.72
C LEU A 18 9.98 -17.78 -23.81
N VAL A 19 10.00 -17.25 -25.02
CA VAL A 19 9.42 -17.92 -26.19
C VAL A 19 10.55 -18.41 -27.08
N PHE A 20 10.57 -19.71 -27.34
CA PHE A 20 11.44 -20.36 -28.31
C PHE A 20 10.61 -20.83 -29.50
N LYS A 21 11.10 -20.53 -30.70
CA LYS A 21 10.52 -21.02 -31.96
C LYS A 21 11.55 -21.85 -32.69
N ASP A 22 11.19 -23.07 -33.05
CA ASP A 22 11.94 -23.91 -33.97
C ASP A 22 11.00 -24.43 -35.06
N GLY A 23 11.07 -23.81 -36.24
CA GLY A 23 10.17 -24.11 -37.35
C GLY A 23 8.68 -23.98 -36.95
N ASN A 24 7.97 -25.12 -36.91
CA ASN A 24 6.55 -25.20 -36.58
C ASN A 24 6.26 -25.39 -35.08
N SER A 25 7.29 -25.53 -34.24
CA SER A 25 7.14 -25.74 -32.81
C SER A 25 7.32 -24.44 -32.03
N LEU A 26 6.40 -24.20 -31.09
CA LEU A 26 6.43 -23.11 -30.13
C LEU A 26 6.64 -23.70 -28.74
N ILE A 27 7.72 -23.31 -28.07
CA ILE A 27 7.96 -23.60 -26.65
C ILE A 27 7.81 -22.30 -25.90
N ILE A 28 6.93 -22.29 -24.90
CA ILE A 28 6.69 -21.16 -24.00
C ILE A 28 7.14 -21.60 -22.61
N ILE A 29 8.12 -20.90 -22.04
CA ILE A 29 8.53 -21.08 -20.65
C ILE A 29 7.97 -19.89 -19.87
N GLY A 30 7.03 -20.15 -18.96
CA GLY A 30 6.60 -19.15 -17.98
C GLY A 30 7.66 -19.01 -16.90
N ILE A 31 8.16 -17.79 -16.66
CA ILE A 31 9.03 -17.53 -15.53
C ILE A 31 8.12 -17.21 -14.34
N ALA A 32 8.16 -18.05 -13.30
CA ALA A 32 7.54 -17.74 -12.01
C ALA A 32 8.63 -17.20 -11.07
N LEU A 33 8.36 -16.05 -10.46
CA LEU A 33 9.10 -15.65 -9.27
C LEU A 33 8.61 -16.53 -8.12
N VAL A 34 9.53 -17.12 -7.37
CA VAL A 34 9.21 -17.92 -6.19
C VAL A 34 10.00 -17.42 -4.98
N ASP A 35 9.43 -17.56 -3.78
CA ASP A 35 10.15 -17.25 -2.54
C ASP A 35 11.18 -18.34 -2.17
N GLY A 36 11.86 -18.16 -1.04
CA GLY A 36 12.85 -19.14 -0.55
C GLY A 36 12.28 -20.52 -0.24
N ASP A 37 10.95 -20.64 -0.15
CA ASP A 37 10.21 -21.88 0.12
C ASP A 37 9.57 -22.45 -1.16
N GLY A 38 9.75 -21.80 -2.32
CA GLY A 38 9.24 -22.23 -3.61
C GLY A 38 7.79 -21.82 -3.91
N ASN A 39 7.18 -20.95 -3.09
CA ASN A 39 5.82 -20.46 -3.35
C ASN A 39 5.84 -19.41 -4.47
N HIS A 40 4.86 -19.46 -5.37
CA HIS A 40 4.71 -18.44 -6.42
C HIS A 40 4.49 -17.05 -5.82
N ILE A 41 5.42 -16.14 -6.08
CA ILE A 41 5.27 -14.71 -5.80
C ILE A 41 4.45 -14.14 -6.95
N ILE A 42 3.16 -13.95 -6.72
CA ILE A 42 2.30 -13.22 -7.66
C ILE A 42 2.50 -11.72 -7.39
N PRO A 43 3.09 -10.93 -8.31
CA PRO A 43 3.33 -9.50 -8.09
C PRO A 43 2.04 -8.69 -7.88
N SER A 44 0.87 -9.26 -8.23
CA SER A 44 -0.44 -8.67 -7.95
C SER A 44 -0.80 -8.59 -6.47
N LEU A 45 -0.04 -9.24 -5.57
CA LEU A 45 -0.17 -9.03 -4.12
C LEU A 45 0.56 -7.77 -3.63
N LEU A 46 1.26 -7.06 -4.53
CA LEU A 46 1.97 -5.79 -4.29
C LEU A 46 1.45 -4.65 -5.18
N ALA A 47 0.41 -4.87 -5.99
CA ALA A 47 -0.27 -3.77 -6.64
C ALA A 47 -0.90 -2.89 -5.54
N PRO A 48 -0.60 -1.58 -5.47
CA PRO A 48 -1.31 -0.69 -4.56
C PRO A 48 -2.80 -0.84 -4.85
N ALA A 49 -3.59 -1.12 -3.81
CA ALA A 49 -5.04 -1.21 -3.92
C ALA A 49 -5.56 0.02 -4.67
N THR A 50 -6.17 -0.18 -5.83
CA THR A 50 -6.82 0.88 -6.62
C THR A 50 -8.18 1.27 -6.03
N ASP A 51 -8.60 0.53 -5.00
CA ASP A 51 -9.92 0.43 -4.41
C ASP A 51 -9.87 0.55 -2.88
N LEU A 52 -8.88 1.27 -2.33
CA LEU A 52 -8.96 1.73 -0.93
C LEU A 52 -10.37 2.29 -0.73
N GLU A 53 -11.15 1.77 0.24
CA GLU A 53 -12.35 2.48 0.70
C GLU A 53 -11.86 3.85 1.15
N GLY A 54 -12.10 4.84 0.29
CA GLY A 54 -11.61 6.19 0.45
C GLY A 54 -12.47 6.87 1.48
N LEU A 55 -11.94 7.05 2.69
CA LEU A 55 -12.54 7.96 3.66
C LEU A 55 -12.44 9.41 3.18
N GLY A 56 -11.61 9.65 2.15
CA GLY A 56 -11.42 10.95 1.54
C GLY A 56 -10.64 11.86 2.47
N ASP A 57 -10.90 13.16 2.33
CA ASP A 57 -10.24 14.18 3.13
C ASP A 57 -10.93 14.31 4.49
N ILE A 58 -10.14 14.18 5.54
CA ILE A 58 -10.58 14.26 6.94
C ILE A 58 -9.91 15.48 7.55
N ALA A 59 -10.73 16.44 7.96
CA ALA A 59 -10.27 17.60 8.70
C ALA A 59 -9.90 17.21 10.14
N ILE A 60 -8.72 17.62 10.57
CA ILE A 60 -8.21 17.38 11.92
C ILE A 60 -7.66 18.67 12.53
N GLY A 61 -7.51 18.67 13.85
CA GLY A 61 -6.96 19.80 14.58
C GLY A 61 -6.32 19.35 15.88
N THR A 62 -6.33 20.21 16.89
CA THR A 62 -5.74 19.90 18.20
C THR A 62 -6.58 18.94 19.04
N SER A 63 -7.76 18.55 18.56
CA SER A 63 -8.61 17.51 19.15
C SER A 63 -8.47 16.23 18.35
N GLN A 64 -8.48 15.10 19.05
CA GLN A 64 -8.41 13.78 18.43
C GLN A 64 -9.65 13.52 17.56
N VAL A 65 -9.41 12.95 16.39
CA VAL A 65 -10.41 12.46 15.45
C VAL A 65 -10.21 10.95 15.26
N GLU A 66 -11.29 10.18 15.33
CA GLU A 66 -11.28 8.77 14.99
C GLU A 66 -11.52 8.57 13.49
N ILE A 67 -10.67 7.76 12.88
CA ILE A 67 -10.75 7.34 11.48
C ILE A 67 -11.57 6.05 11.46
N VAL A 68 -12.86 6.18 11.16
CA VAL A 68 -13.82 5.07 11.19
C VAL A 68 -13.75 4.31 9.87
N ILE A 69 -13.48 3.00 9.92
CA ILE A 69 -13.45 2.10 8.75
C ILE A 69 -14.57 1.06 8.91
N SER A 70 -15.40 0.89 7.88
CA SER A 70 -16.64 0.08 7.91
C SER A 70 -16.44 -1.44 8.00
N GLY A 71 -15.24 -1.93 7.70
CA GLY A 71 -14.90 -3.35 7.68
C GLY A 71 -13.59 -3.65 8.37
N THR A 72 -13.11 -4.89 8.25
CA THR A 72 -11.78 -5.27 8.75
C THR A 72 -10.72 -4.77 7.77
N PRO A 73 -9.94 -3.74 8.12
CA PRO A 73 -8.83 -3.37 7.27
C PRO A 73 -7.79 -4.50 7.25
N ARG A 74 -7.10 -4.62 6.12
CA ARG A 74 -5.83 -5.33 5.99
C ARG A 74 -4.68 -4.34 6.04
N ASN A 75 -4.85 -3.24 5.30
CA ASN A 75 -3.92 -2.11 5.26
C ASN A 75 -4.70 -0.81 5.37
N ILE A 76 -4.10 0.18 6.01
CA ILE A 76 -4.60 1.55 6.04
C ILE A 76 -3.47 2.45 5.57
N ARG A 77 -3.79 3.32 4.63
CA ARG A 77 -2.91 4.37 4.12
C ARG A 77 -3.43 5.71 4.63
N ILE A 78 -2.53 6.51 5.20
CA ILE A 78 -2.81 7.88 5.61
C ILE A 78 -1.76 8.79 4.99
N ARG A 79 -2.22 9.86 4.38
CA ARG A 79 -1.38 10.91 3.81
C ARG A 79 -1.75 12.25 4.40
N ALA A 80 -0.75 13.01 4.84
CA ALA A 80 -0.94 14.40 5.20
C ALA A 80 -1.08 15.25 3.94
N ASP A 81 -2.05 16.18 3.95
CA ASP A 81 -2.14 17.19 2.90
C ASP A 81 -0.83 17.99 2.80
N VAL A 82 -0.50 18.43 1.58
CA VAL A 82 0.73 19.18 1.28
C VAL A 82 0.69 20.61 1.78
N ASP A 83 -0.52 21.16 1.99
CA ASP A 83 -0.75 22.51 2.50
C ASP A 83 -0.83 22.56 4.04
N ASN A 84 -0.65 21.41 4.69
CA ASN A 84 -0.53 21.36 6.14
C ASN A 84 0.70 22.15 6.62
N THR A 85 0.55 22.73 7.79
CA THR A 85 1.56 23.58 8.45
C THR A 85 2.01 23.00 9.79
N GLY A 86 1.22 22.08 10.36
CA GLY A 86 1.51 21.39 11.60
C GLY A 86 2.03 19.96 11.41
N ILE A 87 2.40 19.33 12.52
CA ILE A 87 2.73 17.91 12.57
C ILE A 87 1.47 17.11 12.91
N ILE A 88 1.22 16.07 12.12
CA ILE A 88 0.10 15.16 12.34
C ILE A 88 0.60 13.92 13.06
N PHE A 89 -0.09 13.53 14.12
CA PHE A 89 0.18 12.36 14.94
C PHE A 89 -0.93 11.35 14.70
N ILE A 90 -0.54 10.13 14.33
CA ILE A 90 -1.46 9.00 14.12
C ILE A 90 -1.24 8.00 15.25
N GLY A 91 -2.31 7.49 15.83
CA GLY A 91 -2.32 6.52 16.92
C GLY A 91 -3.18 5.31 16.56
N LYS A 92 -2.74 4.13 17.00
CA LYS A 92 -3.53 2.88 16.91
C LYS A 92 -4.47 2.69 18.12
N THR A 93 -4.41 3.64 19.05
CA THR A 93 -5.25 3.79 20.24
C THR A 93 -5.47 5.29 20.43
N GLY A 94 -6.33 5.69 21.36
CA GLY A 94 -6.49 7.10 21.68
C GLY A 94 -5.15 7.78 21.98
N ILE A 95 -4.91 8.92 21.33
CA ILE A 95 -3.71 9.75 21.47
C ILE A 95 -4.00 10.76 22.58
N LEU A 96 -3.18 10.77 23.62
CA LEU A 96 -3.36 11.70 24.73
C LEU A 96 -3.03 13.14 24.30
N SER A 97 -3.45 14.13 25.09
CA SER A 97 -3.29 15.55 24.75
C SER A 97 -1.83 15.99 24.64
N ASP A 98 -0.92 15.32 25.35
CA ASP A 98 0.54 15.47 25.26
C ASP A 98 1.16 14.70 24.08
N LYS A 99 0.33 14.14 23.20
CA LYS A 99 0.68 13.31 22.05
C LYS A 99 1.34 11.98 22.40
N THR A 100 1.29 11.56 23.67
CA THR A 100 1.74 10.22 24.03
C THR A 100 0.81 9.16 23.40
N ASN A 101 1.39 7.99 23.07
CA ASN A 101 0.79 6.93 22.25
C ASN A 101 0.67 7.24 20.75
N ASP A 102 1.42 8.22 20.24
CA ASP A 102 1.60 8.36 18.81
C ASP A 102 2.38 7.17 18.24
N TYR A 103 1.89 6.63 17.13
CA TYR A 103 2.51 5.54 16.39
C TYR A 103 3.38 6.07 15.26
N VAL A 104 2.90 7.08 14.54
CA VAL A 104 3.64 7.75 13.46
C VAL A 104 3.36 9.24 13.45
N ARG A 105 4.36 10.00 13.01
CA ARG A 105 4.29 11.45 12.79
C ARG A 105 4.42 11.72 11.29
N LEU A 106 3.54 12.57 10.77
CA LEU A 106 3.51 12.96 9.36
C LEU A 106 3.69 14.48 9.27
N ASN A 107 4.68 14.92 8.51
CA ASN A 107 4.76 16.30 8.04
C ASN A 107 3.86 16.47 6.81
N ALA A 108 3.70 17.70 6.34
CA ALA A 108 2.97 18.01 5.12
C ALA A 108 3.48 17.17 3.92
N GLY A 109 2.55 16.49 3.24
CA GLY A 109 2.84 15.62 2.12
C GLY A 109 3.37 14.22 2.46
N ASP A 110 3.74 13.95 3.72
CA ASP A 110 4.19 12.63 4.16
C ASP A 110 3.05 11.62 4.07
N GLU A 111 3.42 10.37 3.81
CA GLU A 111 2.49 9.24 3.74
C GLU A 111 3.01 8.07 4.55
N HIS A 112 2.09 7.38 5.21
CA HIS A 112 2.39 6.14 5.90
C HIS A 112 1.30 5.10 5.63
N THR A 113 1.75 3.87 5.37
CA THR A 113 0.88 2.70 5.24
C THR A 113 1.19 1.73 6.36
N PHE A 114 0.16 1.26 7.05
CA PHE A 114 0.29 0.30 8.13
C PHE A 114 -0.62 -0.90 7.90
N GLN A 115 -0.06 -2.09 8.17
CA GLN A 115 -0.81 -3.32 8.26
C GLN A 115 -1.65 -3.32 9.53
N PHE A 116 -2.92 -3.64 9.39
CA PHE A 116 -3.90 -3.50 10.44
C PHE A 116 -4.89 -4.66 10.38
N ASN A 117 -4.40 -5.89 10.54
CA ASN A 117 -5.24 -7.12 10.50
C ASN A 117 -6.12 -7.27 11.76
N ASP A 118 -6.74 -6.19 12.25
CA ASP A 118 -7.48 -6.15 13.51
C ASP A 118 -8.65 -5.15 13.42
N ILE A 119 -9.81 -5.54 13.96
CA ILE A 119 -11.04 -4.72 14.06
C ILE A 119 -11.23 -4.06 15.42
N THR A 120 -10.43 -4.46 16.41
CA THR A 120 -10.73 -4.14 17.82
C THR A 120 -10.24 -2.77 18.25
N ASN A 121 -9.34 -2.15 17.47
CA ASN A 121 -8.73 -0.88 17.80
C ASN A 121 -8.99 0.16 16.70
N GLY A 122 -9.58 1.31 17.08
CA GLY A 122 -9.74 2.44 16.18
C GLY A 122 -8.40 3.08 15.81
N VAL A 123 -8.34 3.73 14.65
CA VAL A 123 -7.20 4.57 14.26
C VAL A 123 -7.55 6.01 14.55
N PHE A 124 -6.64 6.74 15.16
CA PHE A 124 -6.87 8.11 15.59
C PHE A 124 -5.85 9.05 14.98
N ALA A 125 -6.27 10.28 14.71
CA ALA A 125 -5.42 11.35 14.22
C ALA A 125 -5.62 12.61 15.07
N ILE A 126 -4.53 13.32 15.33
CA ILE A 126 -4.51 14.62 16.00
C ILE A 126 -3.36 15.45 15.43
N SER A 127 -3.48 16.76 15.46
CA SER A 127 -2.43 17.68 15.04
C SER A 127 -1.96 18.54 16.22
N ASP A 128 -0.77 19.14 16.11
CA ASP A 128 -0.33 20.23 16.98
C ASP A 128 -0.95 21.59 16.59
N THR A 129 -1.48 21.68 15.37
CA THR A 129 -2.02 22.90 14.77
C THR A 129 -3.45 22.67 14.30
N VAL A 130 -4.31 23.69 14.38
CA VAL A 130 -5.69 23.62 13.86
C VAL A 130 -5.72 23.68 12.33
N GLY A 131 -6.81 23.21 11.72
CA GLY A 131 -7.06 23.37 10.29
C GLY A 131 -6.15 22.53 9.39
N GLN A 132 -5.78 21.34 9.83
CA GLN A 132 -5.01 20.40 9.01
C GLN A 132 -5.96 19.39 8.35
N THR A 133 -5.49 18.76 7.28
CA THR A 133 -6.24 17.74 6.54
C THR A 133 -5.40 16.50 6.33
N ILE A 134 -6.00 15.32 6.44
CA ILE A 134 -5.40 14.06 6.00
C ILE A 134 -6.30 13.41 4.95
N ASN A 135 -5.69 12.68 4.03
CA ASN A 135 -6.40 11.76 3.16
C ASN A 135 -6.16 10.33 3.68
N ALA A 136 -7.24 9.59 3.94
CA ALA A 136 -7.15 8.23 4.44
C ALA A 136 -7.90 7.24 3.55
N GLY A 137 -7.37 6.03 3.45
CA GLY A 137 -8.02 4.92 2.76
C GLY A 137 -7.63 3.58 3.34
N ALA A 138 -8.53 2.61 3.26
CA ALA A 138 -8.31 1.26 3.78
C ALA A 138 -8.54 0.19 2.71
N LEU A 139 -7.64 -0.79 2.65
CA LEU A 139 -7.88 -2.04 1.92
C LEU A 139 -8.55 -2.99 2.89
N LEU A 140 -9.73 -3.52 2.55
CA LEU A 140 -10.48 -4.44 3.39
C LEU A 140 -10.12 -5.91 3.10
N LEU A 141 -10.42 -6.79 4.06
CA LEU A 141 -10.39 -8.26 3.92
C LEU A 141 -11.71 -8.82 3.36
#